data_AF-A0A4Y7SVB1-F1
#
_entry.id   AF-A0A4Y7SVB1-F1
#
_cell.length_a   1.000
_cell.length_b   1.000
_cell.length_c   1.000
_cell.angle_alpha   90.00
_cell.angle_beta   90.00
_cell.angle_gamma   90.00
#
_symmetry.space_group_name_H-M   'P 1'
#
loop_
_entity.id
_entity.type
_entity.pdbx_description
1 polymer ?
#
loop_
_entity_poly.entity_id
_entity_poly.type
_entity_poly.pdbx_seq_one_letter_code
_entity_poly.pdbx_strand_id
1 'polypeptide(L)'
;MTDPNHPFLHPIQKNKYVIYNSGGQLIELFRLLNPIKDASYKRNKHFAPPDSHCLPGTREGVFGEIHLWVKNERGPKADTASDEGGDLQDGEALIKPICWLYGFVGCGKSAIAQSITEEYARRNRLAVSFFFFLNAGDRSAIDRFAATLAHQISLNVSGAKALISRAIIEDPGLIEPTCSLESQLEYLVYRLLLSALKASGVDNDDPYLMIVD
;
A
#
# COMPACT_ATOMS: atom_id res chain seq x y z
N MET A 1 -15.13 -34.60 29.95
CA MET A 1 -15.63 -35.15 28.68
C MET A 1 -15.66 -34.00 27.69
N THR A 2 -14.62 -33.90 26.87
CA THR A 2 -14.32 -32.78 25.96
C THR A 2 -14.89 -33.08 24.57
N ASP A 3 -15.68 -32.17 24.02
CA ASP A 3 -16.14 -32.20 22.63
C ASP A 3 -15.16 -31.41 21.73
N PRO A 4 -14.53 -32.00 20.69
CA PRO A 4 -13.42 -31.40 19.96
C PRO A 4 -13.78 -30.79 18.59
N ASN A 5 -14.98 -30.23 18.35
CA ASN A 5 -15.32 -29.67 17.04
C ASN A 5 -16.13 -28.37 17.06
N HIS A 6 -15.49 -27.23 17.40
CA HIS A 6 -15.96 -25.96 16.87
C HIS A 6 -14.82 -24.93 16.75
N PRO A 7 -14.44 -24.48 15.54
CA PRO A 7 -13.54 -23.36 15.39
C PRO A 7 -14.28 -22.07 15.72
N PHE A 8 -13.74 -21.30 16.66
CA PHE A 8 -14.09 -19.90 16.88
C PHE A 8 -13.65 -19.09 15.65
N LEU A 9 -14.49 -19.06 14.62
CA LEU A 9 -14.44 -18.01 13.61
C LEU A 9 -15.03 -16.76 14.25
N HIS A 10 -14.17 -15.89 14.78
CA HIS A 10 -14.56 -14.51 14.99
C HIS A 10 -15.07 -13.96 13.65
N PRO A 11 -16.30 -13.44 13.57
CA PRO A 11 -16.72 -12.71 12.39
C PRO A 11 -15.79 -11.51 12.27
N ILE A 12 -15.03 -11.44 11.19
CA ILE A 12 -14.44 -10.17 10.73
C ILE A 12 -15.64 -9.24 10.55
N GLN A 13 -15.91 -8.38 11.53
CA GLN A 13 -16.84 -7.27 11.34
C GLN A 13 -16.25 -6.41 10.23
N LYS A 14 -16.65 -6.70 8.99
CA LYS A 14 -16.55 -5.77 7.88
C LYS A 14 -17.46 -4.60 8.26
N ASN A 15 -16.90 -3.63 8.97
CA ASN A 15 -17.58 -2.37 9.23
C ASN A 15 -18.01 -1.80 7.88
N LYS A 16 -19.30 -1.94 7.54
CA LYS A 16 -19.92 -1.29 6.39
C LYS A 16 -20.09 0.16 6.80
N TYR A 17 -19.16 1.00 6.36
CA TYR A 17 -19.37 2.45 6.42
C TYR A 17 -20.24 2.80 5.23
N VAL A 18 -21.37 3.40 5.54
CA VAL A 18 -22.42 3.76 4.60
C VAL A 18 -22.36 5.26 4.42
N ILE A 19 -22.25 5.71 3.17
CA ILE A 19 -22.29 7.14 2.83
C ILE A 19 -23.67 7.42 2.24
N TYR A 20 -24.28 8.53 2.62
CA TYR A 20 -25.56 8.97 2.04
C TYR A 20 -25.27 10.13 1.08
N ASN A 21 -25.85 10.10 -0.13
CA ASN A 21 -25.83 11.28 -0.99
C ASN A 21 -26.85 12.34 -0.51
N SER A 22 -26.83 13.51 -1.15
CA SER A 22 -27.74 14.63 -0.85
C SER A 22 -29.23 14.28 -1.01
N GLY A 23 -29.55 13.20 -1.73
CA GLY A 23 -30.91 12.64 -1.87
C GLY A 23 -31.26 11.55 -0.86
N GLY A 24 -30.40 11.28 0.14
CA GLY A 24 -30.60 10.25 1.15
C GLY A 24 -30.37 8.82 0.66
N GLN A 25 -29.80 8.62 -0.53
CA GLN A 25 -29.50 7.29 -1.05
C GLN A 25 -28.17 6.76 -0.52
N LEU A 26 -28.16 5.48 -0.16
CA LEU A 26 -27.00 4.74 0.29
C LEU A 26 -26.01 4.56 -0.87
N ILE A 27 -24.78 5.03 -0.69
CA ILE A 27 -23.66 4.73 -1.58
C ILE A 27 -22.54 4.04 -0.78
N GLU A 28 -22.17 2.85 -1.24
CA GLU A 28 -21.03 2.09 -0.72
C GLU A 28 -19.72 2.77 -1.13
N LEU A 29 -18.77 2.91 -0.20
CA LEU A 29 -17.45 3.53 -0.46
C LEU A 29 -16.73 2.91 -1.67
N PHE A 30 -16.89 1.60 -1.87
CA PHE A 30 -16.38 0.89 -3.05
C PHE A 30 -16.92 1.46 -4.36
N ARG A 31 -18.21 1.80 -4.41
CA ARG A 31 -18.85 2.36 -5.61
C ARG A 31 -18.42 3.80 -5.84
N LEU A 32 -18.24 4.59 -4.77
CA LEU A 32 -17.78 5.98 -4.87
C LEU A 32 -16.36 6.06 -5.40
N LEU A 33 -15.44 5.29 -4.83
CA LEU A 33 -14.04 5.29 -5.25
C LEU A 33 -13.82 4.60 -6.60
N ASN A 34 -14.74 3.74 -7.04
CA ASN A 34 -14.67 2.99 -8.30
C ASN A 34 -13.27 2.39 -8.59
N PRO A 35 -12.68 1.63 -7.65
CA PRO A 35 -11.28 1.22 -7.70
C PRO A 35 -11.02 0.19 -8.81
N ILE A 36 -9.79 0.13 -9.30
CA ILE A 36 -9.33 -0.89 -10.25
C ILE A 36 -9.17 -2.23 -9.53
N LYS A 37 -9.97 -3.23 -9.92
CA LYS A 37 -9.94 -4.56 -9.27
C LYS A 37 -8.67 -5.35 -9.61
N ASP A 38 -8.22 -5.26 -10.86
CA ASP A 38 -7.12 -6.07 -11.39
C ASP A 38 -5.74 -5.45 -11.18
N ALA A 39 -5.65 -4.33 -10.46
CA ALA A 39 -4.39 -3.69 -10.10
C ALA A 39 -3.81 -4.19 -8.76
N SER A 40 -4.58 -4.91 -7.92
CA SER A 40 -4.03 -5.37 -6.63
C SER A 40 -3.23 -6.68 -6.76
N TYR A 41 -2.51 -7.07 -5.71
CA TYR A 41 -1.84 -8.38 -5.65
C TYR A 41 -2.79 -9.58 -5.76
N LYS A 42 -4.09 -9.38 -5.49
CA LYS A 42 -5.15 -10.40 -5.62
C LYS A 42 -5.67 -10.53 -7.05
N ARG A 43 -5.11 -9.77 -8.01
CA ARG A 43 -5.51 -9.85 -9.42
C ARG A 43 -5.39 -11.27 -9.93
N ASN A 44 -6.24 -11.61 -10.90
CA ASN A 44 -6.05 -12.85 -11.64
C ASN A 44 -4.87 -12.68 -12.59
N LYS A 45 -3.73 -13.30 -12.27
CA LYS A 45 -2.47 -13.10 -13.00
C LYS A 45 -2.48 -13.66 -14.43
N HIS A 46 -3.44 -14.53 -14.77
CA HIS A 46 -3.63 -14.98 -16.16
C HIS A 46 -4.36 -13.93 -17.00
N PHE A 47 -5.36 -13.24 -16.44
CA PHE A 47 -6.12 -12.19 -17.14
C PHE A 47 -5.46 -10.81 -17.03
N ALA A 48 -4.68 -10.57 -15.98
CA ALA A 48 -3.89 -9.37 -15.72
C ALA A 48 -2.41 -9.76 -15.52
N PRO A 49 -1.71 -10.16 -16.60
CA PRO A 49 -0.31 -10.57 -16.55
C PRO A 49 0.58 -9.41 -16.07
N PRO A 50 1.81 -9.70 -15.59
CA PRO A 50 2.49 -11.00 -15.67
C PRO A 50 2.13 -11.98 -14.55
N ASP A 51 2.09 -13.28 -14.90
CA ASP A 51 2.08 -14.39 -13.93
C ASP A 51 3.42 -14.47 -13.21
N SER A 52 3.49 -13.71 -12.12
CA SER A 52 4.72 -13.39 -11.44
C SER A 52 4.80 -14.15 -10.13
N HIS A 53 5.66 -15.17 -10.10
CA HIS A 53 6.01 -15.93 -8.90
C HIS A 53 7.52 -16.12 -8.85
N CYS A 54 8.12 -15.78 -7.70
CA CYS A 54 9.50 -16.15 -7.44
C CYS A 54 9.57 -17.67 -7.25
N LEU A 55 10.57 -18.30 -7.87
CA LEU A 55 10.84 -19.71 -7.60
C LEU A 55 11.40 -19.86 -6.18
N PRO A 56 11.04 -20.95 -5.45
CA PRO A 56 11.57 -21.19 -4.11
C PRO A 56 13.11 -21.14 -4.09
N GLY A 57 13.69 -20.51 -3.07
CA GLY A 57 15.15 -20.37 -2.92
C GLY A 57 15.80 -19.34 -3.86
N THR A 58 15.02 -18.58 -4.64
CA THR A 58 15.56 -17.53 -5.50
C THR A 58 15.38 -16.14 -4.88
N ARG A 59 16.31 -15.24 -5.20
CA ARG A 59 16.26 -13.80 -4.83
C ARG A 59 16.23 -13.53 -3.32
N GLU A 60 16.64 -14.51 -2.52
CA GLU A 60 16.72 -14.42 -1.06
C GLU A 60 17.58 -13.24 -0.60
N GLY A 61 18.71 -12.98 -1.28
CA GLY A 61 19.53 -11.80 -1.00
C GLY A 61 18.77 -10.49 -1.17
N VAL A 62 18.01 -10.35 -2.27
CA VAL A 62 17.19 -9.16 -2.53
C VAL A 62 16.05 -9.02 -1.52
N PHE A 63 15.41 -10.14 -1.13
CA PHE A 63 14.41 -10.11 -0.06
C PHE A 63 15.02 -9.67 1.27
N GLY A 64 16.22 -10.18 1.61
CA GLY A 64 16.97 -9.75 2.78
C GLY A 64 17.25 -8.25 2.78
N GLU A 65 17.70 -7.69 1.65
CA GLU A 65 17.92 -6.25 1.49
C GLU A 65 16.63 -5.43 1.65
N ILE A 66 15.51 -5.87 1.06
CA ILE A 66 14.21 -5.20 1.22
C ILE A 66 13.76 -5.26 2.67
N HIS A 67 13.86 -6.40 3.34
CA HIS A 67 13.48 -6.54 4.75
C HIS A 67 14.37 -5.70 5.66
N LEU A 68 15.66 -5.60 5.35
CA LEU A 68 16.59 -4.71 6.05
C LEU A 68 16.20 -3.25 5.81
N TRP A 69 15.87 -2.86 4.59
CA TRP A 69 15.40 -1.50 4.28
C TRP A 69 14.11 -1.15 5.02
N VAL A 70 13.15 -2.08 5.11
CA VAL A 70 11.90 -1.87 5.88
C VAL A 70 12.18 -1.66 7.38
N LYS A 71 13.11 -2.43 7.95
CA LYS A 71 13.47 -2.31 9.39
C LYS A 71 14.38 -1.12 9.67
N ASN A 72 15.28 -0.83 8.75
CA ASN A 72 16.25 0.23 8.86
C ASN A 72 15.70 1.46 8.14
N GLU A 73 14.74 2.14 8.78
CA GLU A 73 14.43 3.54 8.45
C GLU A 73 15.67 4.45 8.59
N ARG A 74 16.81 3.93 9.05
CA ARG A 74 18.13 4.56 8.97
C ARG A 74 18.87 3.92 7.81
N GLY A 75 19.04 4.66 6.72
CA GLY A 75 19.69 4.15 5.50
C GLY A 75 21.07 3.53 5.76
N PRO A 76 21.67 2.85 4.75
CA PRO A 76 23.04 2.38 4.84
C PRO A 76 23.93 3.54 5.31
N LYS A 77 24.75 3.33 6.36
CA LYS A 77 25.86 4.23 6.66
C LYS A 77 26.61 4.38 5.35
N ALA A 78 26.63 5.60 4.82
CA ALA A 78 27.42 5.89 3.64
C ALA A 78 28.81 5.29 3.85
N ASP A 79 29.29 4.58 2.84
CA ASP A 79 30.58 3.93 2.83
C ASP A 79 31.66 5.01 2.92
N THR A 80 31.93 5.53 4.11
CA THR A 80 33.08 6.39 4.38
C THR A 80 34.27 5.47 4.55
N ALA A 81 34.80 5.02 3.42
CA ALA A 81 36.21 4.66 3.35
C ALA A 81 37.05 5.94 3.42
N SER A 82 38.04 5.88 4.30
CA SER A 82 39.22 6.74 4.49
C SER A 82 39.08 8.13 5.12
N ASP A 83 39.64 8.18 6.34
CA ASP A 83 40.66 9.13 6.82
C ASP A 83 40.29 10.58 7.13
N GLU A 84 40.18 10.84 8.43
CA GLU A 84 41.00 11.78 9.24
C GLU A 84 40.12 12.30 10.39
N GLY A 85 40.72 12.41 11.57
CA GLY A 85 40.02 12.75 12.80
C GLY A 85 39.32 14.11 12.76
N GLY A 86 38.09 14.16 13.28
CA GLY A 86 37.37 15.41 13.46
C GLY A 86 35.93 15.18 13.95
N ASP A 87 35.72 15.48 15.23
CA ASP A 87 34.49 15.81 15.95
C ASP A 87 33.14 15.20 15.54
N LEU A 88 32.50 14.61 16.56
CA LEU A 88 31.11 14.16 16.61
C LEU A 88 30.14 15.19 15.99
N GLN A 89 29.81 15.02 14.72
CA GLN A 89 28.55 15.50 14.17
C GLN A 89 27.59 14.34 14.20
N ASP A 90 26.57 14.46 15.05
CA ASP A 90 25.33 13.67 14.99
C ASP A 90 24.73 13.89 13.60
N GLY A 91 25.18 13.09 12.63
CA GLY A 91 24.60 13.03 11.31
C GLY A 91 23.20 12.46 11.47
N GLU A 92 22.18 13.31 11.42
CA GLU A 92 20.79 12.87 11.37
C GLU A 92 20.66 11.85 10.24
N ALA A 93 20.40 10.59 10.61
CA ALA A 93 20.25 9.51 9.66
C ALA A 93 19.03 9.81 8.78
N LEU A 94 19.28 10.17 7.52
CA LEU A 94 18.23 10.44 6.55
C LEU A 94 17.36 9.19 6.37
N ILE A 95 16.08 9.31 6.72
CA ILE A 95 15.08 8.28 6.44
C ILE A 95 14.94 8.13 4.93
N LYS A 96 15.06 6.91 4.43
CA LYS A 96 14.87 6.59 2.99
C LYS A 96 13.51 5.92 2.81
N PRO A 97 12.40 6.67 2.67
CA PRO A 97 11.05 6.11 2.64
C PRO A 97 10.70 5.41 1.31
N ILE A 98 11.60 5.45 0.32
CA ILE A 98 11.39 4.86 -1.00
C ILE A 98 12.49 3.84 -1.29
N CYS A 99 12.09 2.61 -1.61
CA CYS A 99 12.94 1.57 -2.19
C CYS A 99 12.69 1.50 -3.70
N TRP A 100 13.75 1.63 -4.50
CA TRP A 100 13.65 1.52 -5.96
C TRP A 100 14.29 0.22 -6.44
N LEU A 101 13.46 -0.73 -6.87
CA LEU A 101 13.93 -2.00 -7.44
C LEU A 101 14.11 -1.88 -8.95
N TYR A 102 15.36 -1.93 -9.42
CA TYR A 102 15.70 -1.81 -10.84
C TYR A 102 16.47 -3.04 -11.36
N GLY A 103 16.46 -3.23 -12.67
CA GLY A 103 17.12 -4.36 -13.33
C GLY A 103 16.53 -4.61 -14.71
N PHE A 104 17.19 -5.49 -15.48
CA PHE A 104 16.80 -5.80 -16.86
C PHE A 104 15.36 -6.34 -16.97
N VAL A 105 14.76 -6.20 -18.15
CA VAL A 105 13.46 -6.81 -18.44
C VAL A 105 13.55 -8.33 -18.25
N GLY A 106 12.54 -8.92 -17.63
CA GLY A 106 12.51 -10.37 -17.38
C GLY A 106 13.32 -10.86 -16.17
N CYS A 107 14.01 -9.99 -15.42
CA CYS A 107 14.76 -10.44 -14.22
C CYS A 107 13.88 -10.79 -13.01
N GLY A 108 12.56 -10.61 -13.13
CA GLY A 108 11.58 -10.99 -12.10
C GLY A 108 11.23 -9.90 -11.08
N LYS A 109 11.39 -8.60 -11.42
CA LYS A 109 11.01 -7.48 -10.52
C LYS A 109 9.56 -7.58 -10.04
N SER A 110 8.61 -7.74 -10.96
CA SER A 110 7.19 -7.94 -10.64
C SER A 110 6.96 -9.18 -9.78
N ALA A 111 7.78 -10.23 -9.92
CA ALA A 111 7.70 -11.43 -9.07
C ALA A 111 8.21 -11.16 -7.66
N ILE A 112 9.27 -10.35 -7.51
CA ILE A 112 9.77 -9.88 -6.21
C ILE A 112 8.71 -8.99 -5.55
N ALA A 113 8.18 -7.99 -6.26
CA ALA A 113 7.13 -7.09 -5.78
C ALA A 113 5.90 -7.88 -5.33
N GLN A 114 5.43 -8.84 -6.13
CA GLN A 114 4.33 -9.72 -5.79
C GLN A 114 4.61 -10.55 -4.53
N SER A 115 5.81 -11.13 -4.41
CA SER A 115 6.18 -11.96 -3.26
C SER A 115 6.23 -11.16 -1.96
N ILE A 116 6.85 -9.98 -1.98
CA ILE A 116 6.85 -9.04 -0.85
C ILE A 116 5.40 -8.62 -0.53
N THR A 117 4.59 -8.32 -1.55
CA THR A 117 3.19 -7.91 -1.32
C THR A 117 2.40 -9.00 -0.61
N GLU A 118 2.47 -10.25 -1.07
CA GLU A 118 1.79 -11.39 -0.47
C GLU A 118 2.29 -11.66 0.96
N GLU A 119 3.57 -11.42 1.23
CA GLU A 119 4.15 -11.51 2.57
C GLU A 119 3.61 -10.45 3.53
N TYR A 120 3.69 -9.17 3.16
CA TYR A 120 3.23 -8.07 4.01
C TYR A 120 1.70 -8.04 4.16
N ALA A 121 0.96 -8.54 3.16
CA ALA A 121 -0.47 -8.79 3.29
C ALA A 121 -0.77 -9.79 4.40
N ARG A 122 -0.05 -10.92 4.47
CA ARG A 122 -0.21 -11.93 5.53
C ARG A 122 0.14 -11.39 6.92
N ARG A 123 1.05 -10.42 6.99
CA ARG A 123 1.45 -9.73 8.23
C ARG A 123 0.50 -8.61 8.66
N ASN A 124 -0.54 -8.29 7.88
CA ASN A 124 -1.39 -7.11 8.06
C ASN A 124 -0.58 -5.80 8.11
N ARG A 125 0.45 -5.71 7.26
CA ARG A 125 1.33 -4.54 7.09
C ARG A 125 1.40 -4.03 5.66
N LEU A 126 0.54 -4.53 4.78
CA LEU A 126 0.37 -3.97 3.44
C LEU A 126 -0.72 -2.89 3.47
N ALA A 127 -0.37 -1.63 3.22
CA ALA A 127 -1.36 -0.58 3.03
C ALA A 127 -1.99 -0.67 1.64
N VAL A 128 -1.16 -0.75 0.60
CA VAL A 128 -1.61 -0.78 -0.80
C VAL A 128 -0.70 -1.63 -1.67
N SER A 129 -1.27 -2.17 -2.73
CA SER A 129 -0.56 -2.77 -3.86
C SER A 129 -1.16 -2.29 -5.17
N PHE A 130 -0.33 -1.88 -6.12
CA PHE A 130 -0.79 -1.48 -7.44
C PHE A 130 0.17 -2.01 -8.50
N PHE A 131 -0.36 -2.80 -9.43
CA PHE A 131 0.37 -3.41 -10.53
C PHE A 131 -0.19 -2.86 -11.85
N PHE A 132 0.62 -2.09 -12.57
CA PHE A 132 0.34 -1.60 -13.90
C PHE A 132 0.40 -2.77 -14.90
N PHE A 133 -0.57 -2.84 -15.80
CA PHE A 133 -0.53 -3.78 -16.92
C PHE A 133 -0.87 -3.06 -18.23
N LEU A 134 -0.03 -3.26 -19.26
CA LEU A 134 -0.06 -2.49 -20.52
C LEU A 134 -1.40 -2.52 -21.27
N ASN A 135 -2.24 -3.52 -21.02
CA ASN A 135 -3.52 -3.70 -21.74
C ASN A 135 -4.75 -3.19 -20.97
N ALA A 136 -4.58 -2.49 -19.84
CA ALA A 136 -5.69 -1.95 -19.04
C ALA A 136 -6.34 -0.69 -19.61
N GLY A 137 -5.74 -0.07 -20.62
CA GLY A 137 -6.17 1.21 -21.17
C GLY A 137 -5.42 2.39 -20.54
N ASP A 138 -4.48 2.91 -21.31
CA ASP A 138 -3.76 4.16 -21.08
C ASP A 138 -4.75 5.28 -20.69
N ARG A 139 -4.39 6.07 -19.68
CA ARG A 139 -5.21 7.06 -18.91
C ARG A 139 -6.14 6.50 -17.85
N SER A 140 -7.05 5.58 -18.16
CA SER A 140 -8.08 5.13 -17.19
C SER A 140 -7.51 4.46 -15.94
N ALA A 141 -6.29 3.91 -16.04
CA ALA A 141 -5.56 3.34 -14.92
C ALA A 141 -4.95 4.41 -14.01
N ILE A 142 -4.41 5.48 -14.60
CA ILE A 142 -3.81 6.62 -13.89
C ILE A 142 -4.91 7.45 -13.23
N ASP A 143 -6.01 7.72 -13.93
CA ASP A 143 -7.14 8.52 -13.44
C ASP A 143 -7.79 7.92 -12.19
N ARG A 144 -7.69 6.60 -12.02
CA ARG A 144 -8.24 5.87 -10.86
C ARG A 144 -7.17 5.39 -9.89
N PHE A 145 -5.92 5.78 -10.08
CA PHE A 145 -4.79 5.34 -9.25
C PHE A 145 -5.02 5.74 -7.79
N ALA A 146 -5.18 7.05 -7.52
CA ALA A 146 -5.36 7.55 -6.16
C ALA A 146 -6.63 6.98 -5.49
N ALA A 147 -7.75 6.88 -6.22
CA ALA A 147 -8.98 6.30 -5.71
C ALA A 147 -8.83 4.80 -5.38
N THR A 148 -8.03 4.07 -6.16
CA THR A 148 -7.69 2.67 -5.90
C THR A 148 -6.81 2.51 -4.66
N LEU A 149 -5.83 3.40 -4.47
CA LEU A 149 -5.01 3.44 -3.25
C LEU A 149 -5.87 3.75 -2.03
N ALA A 150 -6.69 4.79 -2.09
CA ALA A 150 -7.61 5.15 -1.01
C ALA A 150 -8.53 3.99 -0.64
N HIS A 151 -9.07 3.28 -1.64
CA HIS A 151 -9.90 2.11 -1.36
C HIS A 151 -9.12 1.02 -0.61
N GLN A 152 -7.92 0.68 -1.05
CA GLN A 152 -7.09 -0.32 -0.38
C GLN A 152 -6.71 0.10 1.04
N ILE A 153 -6.33 1.36 1.26
CA ILE A 153 -6.06 1.93 2.57
C ILE A 153 -7.29 1.80 3.49
N SER A 154 -8.48 2.08 2.98
CA SER A 154 -9.73 1.95 3.75
C SER A 154 -10.01 0.52 4.22
N LEU A 155 -9.43 -0.49 3.56
CA LEU A 155 -9.58 -1.89 3.94
C LEU A 155 -8.47 -2.38 4.84
N ASN A 156 -7.24 -1.90 4.62
CA ASN A 156 -6.04 -2.46 5.22
C ASN A 156 -5.52 -1.66 6.43
N VAL A 157 -5.88 -0.38 6.56
CA VAL A 157 -5.41 0.50 7.63
C VAL A 157 -6.56 0.84 8.57
N SER A 158 -6.37 0.52 9.84
CA SER A 158 -7.33 0.82 10.92
C SER A 158 -7.65 2.31 10.99
N GLY A 159 -8.94 2.65 11.16
CA GLY A 159 -9.41 4.03 11.25
C GLY A 159 -9.48 4.80 9.92
N ALA A 160 -8.71 4.40 8.90
CA ALA A 160 -8.64 5.14 7.63
C ALA A 160 -9.97 5.17 6.87
N LYS A 161 -10.79 4.13 6.98
CA LYS A 161 -12.10 4.06 6.31
C LYS A 161 -13.03 5.21 6.69
N ALA A 162 -13.08 5.56 7.98
CA ALA A 162 -13.91 6.66 8.46
C ALA A 162 -13.41 8.01 7.93
N LEU A 163 -12.09 8.21 7.95
CA LEU A 163 -11.44 9.42 7.46
C LEU A 163 -11.68 9.64 5.96
N ILE A 164 -11.48 8.60 5.15
CA ILE A 164 -11.73 8.65 3.69
C ILE A 164 -13.20 8.91 3.39
N SER A 165 -14.10 8.21 4.09
CA SER A 165 -15.54 8.41 3.88
C SER A 165 -15.95 9.85 4.17
N ARG A 166 -15.42 10.44 5.25
CA ARG A 166 -15.68 11.82 5.64
C ARG A 166 -15.11 12.82 4.62
N ALA A 167 -13.87 12.62 4.17
CA ALA A 167 -13.24 13.50 3.18
C ALA A 167 -14.05 13.58 1.88
N ILE A 168 -14.57 12.45 1.39
CA ILE A 168 -15.40 12.40 0.17
C ILE A 168 -16.77 13.07 0.38
N ILE A 169 -17.35 12.96 1.60
CA ILE A 169 -18.61 13.65 1.92
C ILE A 169 -18.41 15.17 1.96
N GLU A 170 -17.32 15.62 2.57
CA GLU A 170 -17.00 17.05 2.73
C GLU A 170 -16.57 17.69 1.40
N ASP A 171 -15.82 16.96 0.57
CA ASP A 171 -15.40 17.40 -0.77
C ASP A 171 -15.57 16.26 -1.80
N PRO A 172 -16.75 16.16 -2.43
CA PRO A 172 -17.00 15.18 -3.49
C PRO A 172 -16.10 15.38 -4.73
N GLY A 173 -15.55 16.59 -4.93
CA GLY A 173 -14.68 16.90 -6.05
C GLY A 173 -13.38 16.08 -6.05
N LEU A 174 -12.96 15.55 -4.90
CA LEU A 174 -11.76 14.73 -4.76
C LEU A 174 -11.79 13.43 -5.57
N ILE A 175 -12.97 12.90 -5.92
CA ILE A 175 -13.10 11.67 -6.71
C ILE A 175 -13.56 11.94 -8.14
N GLU A 176 -13.76 13.20 -8.51
CA GLU A 176 -14.15 13.59 -9.86
C GLU A 176 -12.95 13.53 -10.82
N PRO A 177 -13.15 13.16 -12.10
CA PRO A 177 -12.09 13.12 -13.10
C PRO A 177 -11.42 14.48 -13.37
N THR A 178 -12.06 15.58 -12.99
CA THR A 178 -11.51 16.94 -13.11
C THR A 178 -10.49 17.29 -12.02
N CYS A 179 -10.43 16.50 -10.94
CA CYS A 179 -9.44 16.69 -9.89
C CYS A 179 -8.07 16.17 -10.36
N SER A 180 -7.00 16.94 -10.11
CA SER A 180 -5.66 16.50 -10.49
C SER A 180 -5.23 15.30 -9.65
N LEU A 181 -4.46 14.38 -10.28
CA LEU A 181 -3.91 13.22 -9.58
C LEU A 181 -3.10 13.61 -8.34
N GLU A 182 -2.34 14.71 -8.41
CA GLU A 182 -1.59 15.26 -7.28
C GLU A 182 -2.50 15.59 -6.09
N SER A 183 -3.59 16.33 -6.32
CA SER A 183 -4.57 16.66 -5.29
C SER A 183 -5.24 15.39 -4.74
N GLN A 184 -5.60 14.44 -5.60
CA GLN A 184 -6.17 13.18 -5.14
C GLN A 184 -5.19 12.41 -4.24
N LEU A 185 -3.91 12.32 -4.62
CA LEU A 185 -2.87 11.68 -3.82
C LEU A 185 -2.64 12.41 -2.50
N GLU A 186 -2.60 13.73 -2.50
CA GLU A 186 -2.40 14.50 -1.28
C GLU A 186 -3.57 14.33 -0.29
N TYR A 187 -4.80 14.55 -0.77
CA TYR A 187 -5.98 14.67 0.09
C TYR A 187 -6.70 13.34 0.37
N LEU A 188 -6.64 12.36 -0.53
CA LEU A 188 -7.26 11.04 -0.30
C LEU A 188 -6.28 9.97 0.19
N VAL A 189 -5.00 10.10 -0.11
CA VAL A 189 -3.99 9.07 0.21
C VAL A 189 -3.07 9.54 1.33
N TYR A 190 -2.23 10.54 1.08
CA TYR A 190 -1.17 10.95 2.01
C TYR A 190 -1.70 11.47 3.34
N ARG A 191 -2.54 12.52 3.32
CA ARG A 191 -3.04 13.16 4.55
C ARG A 191 -3.88 12.22 5.40
N LEU A 192 -4.72 11.40 4.77
CA LEU A 192 -5.62 10.49 5.49
C LEU A 192 -4.90 9.27 6.05
N LEU A 193 -3.93 8.73 5.30
CA LEU A 193 -3.06 7.67 5.81
C LEU A 193 -2.27 8.18 7.01
N LEU A 194 -1.61 9.34 6.89
CA LEU A 194 -0.84 9.92 7.99
C LEU A 194 -1.71 10.15 9.23
N SER A 195 -2.93 10.64 9.04
CA SER A 195 -3.89 10.84 10.13
C SER A 195 -4.32 9.51 10.78
N ALA A 196 -4.56 8.47 9.99
CA ALA A 196 -4.91 7.14 10.47
C ALA A 196 -3.76 6.49 11.26
N LEU A 197 -2.52 6.64 10.78
CA LEU A 197 -1.33 6.11 11.44
C LEU A 197 -1.08 6.80 12.79
N LYS A 198 -1.18 8.13 12.83
CA LYS A 198 -1.07 8.92 14.09
C LYS A 198 -2.12 8.52 15.11
N ALA A 199 -3.36 8.31 14.68
CA ALA A 199 -4.46 7.90 15.57
C ALA A 199 -4.30 6.46 16.09
N SER A 200 -3.61 5.60 15.33
CA SER A 200 -3.44 4.18 15.67
C SER A 200 -2.23 3.90 16.56
N GLY A 201 -1.36 4.90 16.80
CA GLY A 201 -0.14 4.74 17.60
C GLY A 201 0.81 3.69 17.03
N VAL A 202 0.86 3.58 15.69
CA VAL A 202 1.71 2.58 15.00
C VAL A 202 3.17 2.84 15.35
N ASP A 203 3.84 1.78 15.80
CA ASP A 203 5.27 1.79 16.11
C ASP A 203 6.09 1.91 14.81
N ASN A 204 7.15 2.72 14.84
CA ASN A 204 8.02 2.92 13.67
C ASN A 204 8.81 1.66 13.30
N ASP A 205 8.90 0.68 14.20
CA ASP A 205 9.65 -0.56 13.98
C ASP A 205 8.93 -1.57 13.05
N ASP A 206 7.66 -1.33 12.69
CA ASP A 206 6.86 -2.22 11.83
C ASP A 206 5.93 -1.43 10.87
N PRO A 207 6.50 -0.73 9.88
CA PRO A 207 5.78 0.23 9.06
C PRO A 207 4.81 -0.45 8.08
N TYR A 208 3.79 0.31 7.66
CA TYR A 208 2.95 -0.09 6.53
C TYR A 208 3.68 0.09 5.20
N LEU A 209 3.61 -0.93 4.36
CA LEU A 209 4.23 -0.92 3.04
C LEU A 209 3.24 -0.54 1.93
N MET A 210 3.69 0.30 1.02
CA MET A 210 3.01 0.63 -0.23
C MET A 210 3.84 0.09 -1.39
N ILE A 211 3.25 -0.76 -2.23
CA ILE A 211 3.96 -1.39 -3.36
C ILE A 211 3.30 -0.95 -4.66
N VAL A 212 4.11 -0.44 -5.57
CA VAL A 212 3.71 -0.02 -6.91
C VAL A 212 4.67 -0.66 -7.90
N ASP A 213 4.15 -1.45 -8.83
CA ASP A 213 4.88 -2.14 -9.92
C ASP A 213 4.25 -1.78 -11.27
#